data_AF-A0AAE8NCK0-F1
#
_entry.id   AF-A0AAE8NCK0-F1
#
_cell.length_a   1.000
_cell.length_b   1.000
_cell.length_c   1.000
_cell.angle_alpha   90.00
_cell.angle_beta   90.00
_cell.angle_gamma   90.00
#
_symmetry.space_group_name_H-M   'P 1'
#
loop_
_entity.id
_entity.type
_entity.pdbx_description
1 polymer ?
#
loop_
_entity_poly.entity_id
_entity_poly.type
_entity_poly.pdbx_seq_one_letter_code
_entity_poly.pdbx_strand_id
1 'polypeptide(L)'
;MATLAESTTDPKSNTCIDTHCDCKFIWSLAQQYAMAQLDTRTPILKDGTPDYRFSSHTISETTIEPGDANFVSKQYGARARRVASSYARMFLEEFHLGEKDKLGRFYWTGLGAFAAKQVSANIESWQVKKMPGMDAVHEGLGKGNLWIYNDLLPWCYGYAADPVMFQECAKQRDSRQFDSTVQNNLMRQQWAAEVVPKCPVYIEASANMDDAGSGKPIAPGSPSYGYFQWTPRVASGFDLVKQWEETTNEKKKASLAFNHLWVMAQHEQGEVLQDLIYNDKAFIRRLQVQRFSGAVTDPDQWWNYPLHPFNAMIPPLQLSFVSKNETSDMQYRSNAPKDLILEDYPQRMAWIKDTGKLFHFLMQKKREYMLGELKGIAAMGGRLKDD
;
A
#
# COMPACT_ATOMS: atom_id res chain seq x y z
N MET A 1 0.66 -6.85 -25.71
CA MET A 1 0.99 -7.26 -24.32
C MET A 1 2.30 -6.59 -23.93
N ALA A 2 2.45 -6.13 -22.67
CA ALA A 2 3.78 -5.88 -22.13
C ALA A 2 4.62 -7.16 -22.30
N THR A 3 5.89 -7.03 -22.66
CA THR A 3 6.80 -8.19 -22.76
C THR A 3 6.76 -8.92 -21.41
N LEU A 4 6.19 -10.12 -21.40
CA LEU A 4 6.15 -10.96 -20.20
C LEU A 4 7.51 -11.64 -20.08
N ALA A 5 8.01 -11.80 -18.84
CA ALA A 5 9.16 -12.66 -18.63
C ALA A 5 8.71 -14.11 -18.89
N GLU A 6 9.27 -14.75 -19.92
CA GLU A 6 9.02 -16.16 -20.24
C GLU A 6 10.18 -17.02 -19.72
N SER A 7 9.85 -18.08 -18.99
CA SER A 7 10.78 -19.13 -18.59
C SER A 7 10.43 -20.41 -19.35
N THR A 8 11.40 -20.99 -20.05
CA THR A 8 11.26 -22.33 -20.64
C THR A 8 11.46 -23.37 -19.55
N THR A 9 10.38 -24.01 -19.10
CA THR A 9 10.43 -25.00 -18.02
C THR A 9 10.89 -26.39 -18.45
N ASP A 10 10.95 -26.71 -19.75
CA ASP A 10 11.55 -27.98 -20.20
C ASP A 10 11.93 -27.96 -21.69
N PRO A 11 13.19 -28.21 -22.08
CA PRO A 11 13.57 -28.43 -23.48
C PRO A 11 13.20 -29.83 -24.03
N LYS A 12 12.67 -30.75 -23.21
CA LYS A 12 12.29 -32.12 -23.61
C LYS A 12 10.86 -32.45 -23.18
N SER A 13 10.05 -33.00 -24.08
CA SER A 13 8.72 -33.50 -23.67
C SER A 13 8.85 -34.79 -22.84
N ASN A 14 7.93 -35.00 -21.89
CA ASN A 14 7.81 -36.19 -21.02
C ASN A 14 8.89 -36.38 -19.93
N THR A 15 9.47 -35.30 -19.40
CA THR A 15 10.29 -35.36 -18.18
C THR A 15 9.59 -34.68 -17.00
N CYS A 16 9.43 -35.39 -15.89
CA CYS A 16 9.07 -34.76 -14.61
C CYS A 16 10.36 -34.30 -13.94
N ILE A 17 10.74 -33.04 -14.18
CA ILE A 17 11.82 -32.39 -13.45
C ILE A 17 11.16 -31.51 -12.40
N ASP A 18 11.61 -31.58 -11.14
CA ASP A 18 11.25 -30.57 -10.15
C ASP A 18 11.79 -29.22 -10.66
N THR A 19 10.91 -28.42 -11.25
CA THR A 19 11.27 -27.07 -11.71
C THR A 19 11.40 -26.19 -10.49
N HIS A 20 12.60 -26.19 -9.88
CA HIS A 20 12.97 -25.17 -8.91
C HIS A 20 13.18 -23.86 -9.67
N CYS A 21 12.18 -22.98 -9.62
CA CYS A 21 12.30 -21.65 -10.19
C CYS A 21 13.30 -20.84 -9.35
N ASP A 22 14.33 -20.29 -10.00
CA ASP A 22 15.26 -19.35 -9.35
C ASP A 22 14.47 -18.23 -8.66
N CYS A 23 14.85 -17.90 -7.42
CA CYS A 23 14.26 -16.82 -6.63
C CYS A 23 14.16 -15.51 -7.40
N LYS A 24 15.11 -15.23 -8.30
CA LYS A 24 15.03 -14.11 -9.25
C LYS A 24 13.72 -14.10 -10.03
N PHE A 25 13.29 -15.23 -10.58
CA PHE A 25 12.09 -15.31 -11.40
C PHE A 25 10.83 -15.14 -10.55
N ILE A 26 10.80 -15.73 -9.37
CA ILE A 26 9.68 -15.58 -8.42
C ILE A 26 9.47 -14.10 -8.10
N TRP A 27 10.54 -13.37 -7.74
CA TRP A 27 10.43 -11.96 -7.41
C TRP A 27 10.15 -11.07 -8.62
N SER A 28 10.67 -11.41 -9.80
CA SER A 28 10.37 -10.71 -11.04
C SER A 28 8.88 -10.82 -11.37
N LEU A 29 8.31 -12.03 -11.26
CA LEU A 29 6.92 -12.30 -11.54
C LEU A 29 6.00 -11.62 -10.51
N ALA A 30 6.33 -11.72 -9.22
CA ALA A 30 5.58 -11.06 -8.16
C ALA A 30 5.56 -9.52 -8.32
N GLN A 31 6.71 -8.92 -8.68
CA GLN A 31 6.77 -7.48 -8.97
C GLN A 31 5.95 -7.13 -10.21
N GLN A 32 6.03 -7.95 -11.26
CA GLN A 32 5.25 -7.76 -12.48
C GLN A 32 3.75 -7.81 -12.21
N TYR A 33 3.28 -8.74 -11.39
CA TYR A 33 1.87 -8.84 -11.00
C TYR A 33 1.36 -7.62 -10.25
N ALA A 34 2.18 -7.06 -9.35
CA ALA A 34 1.85 -5.80 -8.69
C ALA A 34 1.82 -4.63 -9.69
N MET A 35 2.87 -4.44 -10.49
CA MET A 35 2.93 -3.33 -11.44
C MET A 35 1.82 -3.36 -12.49
N ALA A 36 1.40 -4.55 -12.94
CA ALA A 36 0.32 -4.69 -13.90
C ALA A 36 -1.01 -4.09 -13.40
N GLN A 37 -1.27 -4.11 -12.09
CA GLN A 37 -2.47 -3.47 -11.53
C GLN A 37 -2.49 -1.94 -11.74
N LEU A 38 -1.34 -1.35 -12.04
CA LEU A 38 -1.17 0.08 -12.29
C LEU A 38 -0.97 0.41 -13.79
N ASP A 39 -0.85 -0.61 -14.66
CA ASP A 39 -0.72 -0.42 -16.11
C ASP A 39 -2.09 -0.03 -16.72
N THR A 40 -2.09 1.07 -17.45
CA THR A 40 -3.24 1.62 -18.19
C THR A 40 -3.65 0.77 -19.39
N ARG A 41 -2.77 -0.14 -19.85
CA ARG A 41 -2.99 -0.99 -21.03
C ARG A 41 -3.51 -2.38 -20.68
N THR A 42 -3.86 -2.60 -19.41
CA THR A 42 -4.51 -3.83 -18.97
C THR A 42 -5.85 -3.98 -19.70
N PRO A 43 -6.16 -5.17 -20.26
CA PRO A 43 -7.47 -5.45 -20.85
C PRO A 43 -8.59 -5.06 -19.92
N ILE A 44 -9.69 -4.54 -20.48
CA ILE A 44 -10.87 -4.19 -19.71
C ILE A 44 -11.90 -5.30 -19.92
N LEU A 45 -12.44 -5.85 -18.84
CA LEU A 45 -13.55 -6.80 -18.83
C LEU A 45 -14.83 -6.13 -19.36
N LYS A 46 -15.83 -6.96 -19.71
CA LYS A 46 -17.13 -6.48 -20.20
C LYS A 46 -17.86 -5.54 -19.23
N ASP A 47 -17.52 -5.58 -17.94
CA ASP A 47 -18.06 -4.71 -16.90
C ASP A 47 -17.29 -3.39 -16.70
N GLY A 48 -16.30 -3.10 -17.56
CA GLY A 48 -15.49 -1.89 -17.48
C GLY A 48 -14.32 -1.97 -16.49
N THR A 49 -14.09 -3.12 -15.84
CA THR A 49 -12.97 -3.29 -14.90
C THR A 49 -11.72 -3.89 -15.57
N PRO A 50 -10.50 -3.44 -15.25
CA PRO A 50 -9.29 -4.05 -15.79
C PRO A 50 -9.11 -5.50 -15.31
N ASP A 51 -8.78 -6.39 -16.24
CA ASP A 51 -8.49 -7.80 -16.00
C ASP A 51 -7.03 -7.98 -15.62
N TYR A 52 -6.75 -7.92 -14.33
CA TYR A 52 -5.43 -8.19 -13.79
C TYR A 52 -5.23 -9.64 -13.31
N ARG A 53 -6.09 -10.57 -13.75
CA ARG A 53 -6.08 -11.97 -13.29
C ARG A 53 -5.15 -12.87 -14.10
N PHE A 54 -4.48 -12.37 -15.15
CA PHE A 54 -3.54 -13.14 -15.98
C PHE A 54 -4.09 -14.52 -16.46
N SER A 55 -5.40 -14.74 -16.37
CA SER A 55 -6.07 -16.01 -16.65
C SER A 55 -6.75 -15.91 -18.01
N SER A 56 -6.42 -16.80 -18.93
CA SER A 56 -6.71 -16.71 -20.37
C SER A 56 -8.18 -16.86 -20.80
N HIS A 57 -9.17 -16.75 -19.92
CA HIS A 57 -10.52 -17.24 -20.22
C HIS A 57 -11.65 -16.20 -20.24
N THR A 58 -11.37 -14.89 -20.06
CA THR A 58 -12.40 -13.84 -20.25
C THR A 58 -11.82 -12.54 -20.82
N ILE A 59 -10.84 -12.63 -21.73
CA ILE A 59 -10.29 -11.46 -22.40
C ILE A 59 -11.37 -10.91 -23.36
N SER A 60 -11.78 -9.67 -23.12
CA SER A 60 -12.48 -8.85 -24.13
C SER A 60 -11.67 -8.88 -25.43
N GLU A 61 -12.32 -8.94 -26.60
CA GLU A 61 -11.69 -8.97 -27.95
C GLU A 61 -10.77 -7.77 -28.27
N THR A 62 -10.44 -6.94 -27.28
CA THR A 62 -9.54 -5.80 -27.37
C THR A 62 -8.10 -6.27 -27.53
N THR A 63 -7.60 -6.18 -28.75
CA THR A 63 -6.18 -6.31 -29.08
C THR A 63 -5.36 -5.32 -28.25
N ILE A 64 -4.55 -5.82 -27.30
CA ILE A 64 -3.59 -4.97 -26.58
C ILE A 64 -2.46 -4.64 -27.56
N GLU A 65 -2.33 -3.38 -27.98
CA GLU A 65 -1.21 -2.97 -28.83
C GLU A 65 0.13 -3.36 -28.19
N PRO A 66 1.09 -3.93 -28.96
CA PRO A 66 2.43 -4.18 -28.48
C PRO A 66 3.10 -2.88 -28.00
N GLY A 67 3.85 -2.94 -26.90
CA GLY A 67 4.62 -1.80 -26.41
C GLY A 67 5.02 -1.90 -24.94
N ASP A 68 5.71 -0.88 -24.45
CA ASP A 68 6.16 -0.79 -23.06
C ASP A 68 5.05 -0.41 -22.07
N ALA A 69 5.16 -0.84 -20.81
CA ALA A 69 4.21 -0.51 -19.74
C ALA A 69 3.93 1.00 -19.65
N ASN A 70 2.66 1.37 -19.55
CA ASN A 70 2.24 2.75 -19.35
C ASN A 70 1.46 2.87 -18.05
N PHE A 71 2.07 3.50 -17.04
CA PHE A 71 1.51 3.58 -15.70
C PHE A 71 0.63 4.82 -15.52
N VAL A 72 -0.34 4.73 -14.60
CA VAL A 72 -1.10 5.90 -14.10
C VAL A 72 -0.18 6.81 -13.27
N SER A 73 0.71 7.52 -13.96
CA SER A 73 1.76 8.32 -13.35
C SER A 73 1.21 9.67 -12.88
N LYS A 74 0.67 10.51 -13.75
CA LYS A 74 0.31 11.90 -13.38
C LYS A 74 -1.07 12.07 -12.72
N GLN A 75 -1.91 11.04 -12.71
CA GLN A 75 -3.24 11.07 -12.10
C GLN A 75 -3.23 10.34 -10.74
N TYR A 76 -2.70 11.00 -9.71
CA TYR A 76 -2.44 10.36 -8.41
C TYR A 76 -3.71 9.81 -7.74
N GLY A 77 -4.86 10.49 -7.89
CA GLY A 77 -6.15 9.99 -7.38
C GLY A 77 -6.59 8.69 -8.05
N ALA A 78 -6.58 8.66 -9.39
CA ALA A 78 -6.88 7.45 -10.16
C ALA A 78 -5.91 6.29 -9.83
N ARG A 79 -4.62 6.59 -9.63
CA ARG A 79 -3.65 5.59 -9.17
C ARG A 79 -3.98 5.09 -7.76
N ALA A 80 -4.27 5.98 -6.82
CA ALA A 80 -4.60 5.62 -5.46
C ALA A 80 -5.87 4.76 -5.37
N ARG A 81 -6.87 4.99 -6.24
CA ARG A 81 -8.02 4.08 -6.40
C ARG A 81 -7.61 2.68 -6.87
N ARG A 82 -6.69 2.57 -7.84
CA ARG A 82 -6.18 1.28 -8.30
C ARG A 82 -5.43 0.55 -7.19
N VAL A 83 -4.57 1.25 -6.44
CA VAL A 83 -3.89 0.72 -5.25
C VAL A 83 -4.90 0.21 -4.21
N ALA A 84 -5.91 1.02 -3.90
CA ALA A 84 -6.98 0.64 -2.97
C ALA A 84 -7.72 -0.62 -3.42
N SER A 85 -8.08 -0.68 -4.70
CA SER A 85 -8.73 -1.82 -5.34
C SER A 85 -7.86 -3.09 -5.27
N SER A 86 -6.57 -3.00 -5.58
CA SER A 86 -5.63 -4.13 -5.48
C SER A 86 -5.46 -4.62 -4.05
N TYR A 87 -5.33 -3.72 -3.08
CA TYR A 87 -5.24 -4.07 -1.66
C TYR A 87 -6.53 -4.76 -1.16
N ALA A 88 -7.70 -4.27 -1.57
CA ALA A 88 -8.98 -4.91 -1.27
C ALA A 88 -9.08 -6.29 -1.90
N ARG A 89 -8.70 -6.44 -3.18
CA ARG A 89 -8.68 -7.74 -3.88
C ARG A 89 -7.72 -8.73 -3.22
N MET A 90 -6.55 -8.26 -2.78
CA MET A 90 -5.60 -9.09 -2.03
C MET A 90 -6.21 -9.60 -0.72
N PHE A 91 -6.89 -8.73 0.04
CA PHE A 91 -7.56 -9.13 1.28
C PHE A 91 -8.71 -10.13 1.04
N LEU A 92 -9.49 -9.91 -0.02
CA LEU A 92 -10.65 -10.71 -0.40
C LEU A 92 -10.28 -12.01 -1.14
N GLU A 93 -8.98 -12.25 -1.38
CA GLU A 93 -8.50 -13.38 -2.19
C GLU A 93 -9.12 -13.35 -3.60
N GLU A 94 -9.34 -12.15 -4.16
CA GLU A 94 -9.90 -11.86 -5.49
C GLU A 94 -8.78 -11.54 -6.50
N PHE A 95 -7.79 -12.44 -6.58
CA PHE A 95 -6.68 -12.38 -7.54
C PHE A 95 -6.31 -13.80 -8.00
N HIS A 96 -5.41 -13.92 -8.97
CA HIS A 96 -5.17 -15.16 -9.70
C HIS A 96 -4.45 -16.27 -8.92
N LEU A 97 -3.83 -15.94 -7.79
CA LEU A 97 -3.27 -16.88 -6.80
C LEU A 97 -4.09 -16.87 -5.50
N GLY A 98 -5.27 -16.27 -5.52
CA GLY A 98 -6.11 -16.10 -4.35
C GLY A 98 -6.82 -17.39 -3.97
N GLU A 99 -6.86 -17.68 -2.67
CA GLU A 99 -7.52 -18.86 -2.10
C GLU A 99 -8.69 -18.41 -1.22
N LYS A 100 -9.93 -18.65 -1.65
CA LYS A 100 -11.14 -18.06 -1.02
C LYS A 100 -11.34 -18.42 0.45
N ASP A 101 -10.88 -19.58 0.85
CA ASP A 101 -10.88 -20.07 2.23
C ASP A 101 -9.85 -19.37 3.12
N LYS A 102 -8.87 -18.67 2.53
CA LYS A 102 -7.85 -17.87 3.21
C LYS A 102 -8.16 -16.38 3.29
N LEU A 103 -9.45 -16.02 3.17
CA LEU A 103 -9.91 -14.62 3.23
C LEU A 103 -9.35 -13.89 4.45
N GLY A 104 -8.57 -12.84 4.19
CA GLY A 104 -7.96 -12.00 5.20
C GLY A 104 -6.59 -12.47 5.71
N ARG A 105 -5.92 -13.44 5.07
CA ARG A 105 -4.55 -13.85 5.44
C ARG A 105 -3.56 -12.67 5.40
N PHE A 106 -3.69 -11.80 4.40
CA PHE A 106 -2.94 -10.54 4.30
C PHE A 106 -3.70 -9.40 4.97
N TYR A 107 -3.93 -9.51 6.27
CA TYR A 107 -4.90 -8.66 7.00
C TYR A 107 -4.64 -7.15 6.89
N TRP A 108 -3.37 -6.72 6.79
CA TRP A 108 -3.00 -5.31 6.61
C TRP A 108 -3.60 -4.71 5.33
N THR A 109 -3.68 -5.47 4.24
CA THR A 109 -4.17 -4.93 2.95
C THR A 109 -5.65 -4.54 3.02
N GLY A 110 -6.43 -5.11 3.94
CA GLY A 110 -7.80 -4.67 4.19
C GLY A 110 -7.86 -3.24 4.74
N LEU A 111 -7.06 -2.94 5.76
CA LEU A 111 -6.95 -1.58 6.31
C LEU A 111 -6.29 -0.63 5.31
N GLY A 112 -5.23 -1.09 4.65
CA GLY A 112 -4.53 -0.36 3.60
C GLY A 112 -5.44 0.04 2.44
N ALA A 113 -6.43 -0.79 2.08
CA ALA A 113 -7.40 -0.47 1.03
C ALA A 113 -8.24 0.76 1.39
N PHE A 114 -8.75 0.84 2.62
CA PHE A 114 -9.46 2.04 3.10
C PHE A 114 -8.54 3.26 3.12
N ALA A 115 -7.27 3.10 3.51
CA ALA A 115 -6.31 4.19 3.58
C ALA A 115 -5.95 4.73 2.19
N ALA A 116 -5.66 3.84 1.23
CA ALA A 116 -5.39 4.23 -0.16
C ALA A 116 -6.61 4.90 -0.83
N LYS A 117 -7.83 4.43 -0.54
CA LYS A 117 -9.07 5.10 -0.98
C LYS A 117 -9.15 6.52 -0.41
N GLN A 118 -8.84 6.70 0.87
CA GLN A 118 -8.83 8.04 1.47
C GLN A 118 -7.76 8.94 0.84
N VAL A 119 -6.58 8.40 0.51
CA VAL A 119 -5.56 9.14 -0.24
C VAL A 119 -6.10 9.66 -1.56
N SER A 120 -6.85 8.84 -2.32
CA SER A 120 -7.52 9.29 -3.53
C SER A 120 -8.49 10.44 -3.26
N ALA A 121 -9.38 10.27 -2.27
CA ALA A 121 -10.37 11.29 -1.92
C ALA A 121 -9.72 12.62 -1.53
N ASN A 122 -8.64 12.56 -0.75
CA ASN A 122 -7.90 13.73 -0.30
C ASN A 122 -7.18 14.42 -1.47
N ILE A 123 -6.48 13.65 -2.31
CA ILE A 123 -5.82 14.16 -3.52
C ILE A 123 -6.81 14.85 -4.46
N GLU A 124 -8.02 14.30 -4.59
CA GLU A 124 -9.02 14.81 -5.51
C GLU A 124 -9.93 15.89 -4.94
N SER A 125 -9.80 16.16 -3.64
CA SER A 125 -10.52 17.23 -2.95
C SER A 125 -10.24 18.59 -3.60
N TRP A 126 -11.22 19.49 -3.52
CA TRP A 126 -11.06 20.84 -4.06
C TRP A 126 -9.95 21.60 -3.33
N GLN A 127 -9.73 21.32 -2.04
CA GLN A 127 -8.66 21.92 -1.25
C GLN A 127 -7.28 21.61 -1.85
N VAL A 128 -7.01 20.34 -2.14
CA VAL A 128 -5.73 19.93 -2.71
C VAL A 128 -5.59 20.35 -4.19
N LYS A 129 -6.69 20.33 -4.96
CA LYS A 129 -6.66 20.70 -6.39
C LYS A 129 -6.56 22.20 -6.67
N LYS A 130 -7.12 23.05 -5.80
CA LYS A 130 -7.34 24.48 -6.13
C LYS A 130 -6.62 25.45 -5.21
N MET A 131 -6.06 25.01 -4.07
CA MET A 131 -5.33 25.92 -3.19
C MET A 131 -3.85 26.02 -3.60
N PRO A 132 -3.35 27.25 -3.84
CA PRO A 132 -1.92 27.47 -4.08
C PRO A 132 -1.07 26.89 -2.95
N GLY A 133 -0.02 26.15 -3.30
CA GLY A 133 0.95 25.61 -2.34
C GLY A 133 0.72 24.15 -1.90
N MET A 134 -0.37 23.51 -2.32
CA MET A 134 -0.69 22.11 -1.98
C MET A 134 0.02 21.05 -2.84
N ASP A 135 0.81 21.47 -3.84
CA ASP A 135 1.50 20.56 -4.78
C ASP A 135 2.41 19.55 -4.08
N ALA A 136 3.11 19.97 -3.03
CA ALA A 136 4.00 19.09 -2.27
C ALA A 136 3.24 18.03 -1.45
N VAL A 137 2.04 18.36 -0.96
CA VAL A 137 1.15 17.39 -0.28
C VAL A 137 0.60 16.40 -1.30
N HIS A 138 0.18 16.91 -2.45
CA HIS A 138 -0.28 16.10 -3.57
C HIS A 138 0.81 15.12 -4.06
N GLU A 139 2.03 15.60 -4.29
CA GLU A 139 3.19 14.78 -4.67
C GLU A 139 3.62 13.81 -3.57
N GLY A 140 3.70 14.26 -2.31
CA GLY A 140 4.06 13.41 -1.18
C GLY A 140 3.10 12.23 -1.02
N LEU A 141 1.79 12.50 -0.95
CA LEU A 141 0.77 11.45 -0.86
C LEU A 141 0.81 10.51 -2.08
N GLY A 142 1.01 11.07 -3.28
CA GLY A 142 1.17 10.29 -4.51
C GLY A 142 2.40 9.37 -4.48
N LYS A 143 3.55 9.88 -4.02
CA LYS A 143 4.81 9.15 -3.89
C LYS A 143 4.69 8.02 -2.88
N GLY A 144 4.17 8.30 -1.70
CA GLY A 144 3.99 7.29 -0.64
C GLY A 144 3.10 6.15 -1.07
N ASN A 145 1.92 6.49 -1.60
CA ASN A 145 0.96 5.49 -2.07
C ASN A 145 1.53 4.58 -3.16
N LEU A 146 2.37 5.10 -4.06
CA LEU A 146 3.02 4.32 -5.12
C LEU A 146 4.08 3.35 -4.59
N TRP A 147 4.92 3.83 -3.66
CA TRP A 147 6.11 3.07 -3.26
C TRP A 147 5.85 2.06 -2.15
N ILE A 148 4.93 2.34 -1.21
CA ILE A 148 4.45 1.28 -0.29
C ILE A 148 3.80 0.14 -1.05
N TYR A 149 3.08 0.46 -2.13
CA TYR A 149 2.43 -0.52 -2.99
C TYR A 149 3.43 -1.41 -3.74
N ASN A 150 4.45 -0.81 -4.35
CA ASN A 150 5.49 -1.56 -5.06
C ASN A 150 6.38 -2.37 -4.12
N ASP A 151 6.49 -1.99 -2.84
CA ASP A 151 7.20 -2.78 -1.83
C ASP A 151 6.34 -3.96 -1.34
N LEU A 152 5.15 -3.66 -0.79
CA LEU A 152 4.33 -4.63 -0.05
C LEU A 152 3.75 -5.72 -0.95
N LEU A 153 3.07 -5.33 -2.03
CA LEU A 153 2.19 -6.26 -2.75
C LEU A 153 2.95 -7.43 -3.40
N PRO A 154 4.18 -7.26 -3.91
CA PRO A 154 4.99 -8.38 -4.38
C PRO A 154 5.32 -9.41 -3.27
N TRP A 155 5.46 -8.99 -2.01
CA TRP A 155 5.62 -9.96 -0.91
C TRP A 155 4.37 -10.85 -0.79
N CYS A 156 3.19 -10.26 -0.87
CA CYS A 156 1.92 -11.00 -0.83
C CYS A 156 1.78 -11.96 -2.03
N TYR A 157 2.13 -11.50 -3.25
CA TYR A 157 2.12 -12.38 -4.43
C TYR A 157 3.13 -13.52 -4.32
N GLY A 158 4.35 -13.25 -3.84
CA GLY A 158 5.37 -14.26 -3.64
C GLY A 158 4.92 -15.35 -2.65
N TYR A 159 4.34 -14.94 -1.52
CA TYR A 159 3.82 -15.89 -0.53
C TYR A 159 2.62 -16.68 -1.05
N ALA A 160 1.69 -16.01 -1.73
CA ALA A 160 0.50 -16.66 -2.30
C ALA A 160 0.84 -17.65 -3.43
N ALA A 161 1.94 -17.44 -4.15
CA ALA A 161 2.39 -18.34 -5.21
C ALA A 161 2.86 -19.68 -4.62
N ASP A 162 3.74 -19.62 -3.62
CA ASP A 162 4.26 -20.80 -2.93
C ASP A 162 4.87 -20.38 -1.58
N PRO A 163 4.21 -20.65 -0.43
CA PRO A 163 4.71 -20.30 0.89
C PRO A 163 6.05 -20.98 1.26
N VAL A 164 6.34 -22.17 0.70
CA VAL A 164 7.59 -22.89 0.98
C VAL A 164 8.73 -22.20 0.24
N MET A 165 8.59 -22.00 -1.08
CA MET A 165 9.60 -21.29 -1.88
C MET A 165 9.76 -19.84 -1.43
N PHE A 166 8.69 -19.18 -0.98
CA PHE A 166 8.76 -17.84 -0.40
C PHE A 166 9.76 -17.78 0.75
N GLN A 167 9.76 -18.75 1.66
CA GLN A 167 10.66 -18.77 2.81
C GLN A 167 12.12 -18.96 2.40
N GLU A 168 12.38 -19.75 1.34
CA GLU A 168 13.71 -19.97 0.79
C GLU A 168 14.23 -18.73 0.02
N CYS A 169 13.32 -18.01 -0.64
CA CYS A 169 13.66 -16.91 -1.55
C CYS A 169 13.51 -15.51 -0.97
N ALA A 170 12.80 -15.35 0.15
CA ALA A 170 12.51 -14.06 0.82
C ALA A 170 13.73 -13.15 0.95
N LYS A 171 14.83 -13.69 1.49
CA LYS A 171 16.08 -12.95 1.73
C LYS A 171 16.84 -12.59 0.45
N GLN A 172 16.49 -13.21 -0.68
CA GLN A 172 17.12 -12.99 -1.98
C GLN A 172 16.37 -11.96 -2.83
N ARG A 173 15.22 -11.42 -2.36
CA ARG A 173 14.53 -10.35 -3.08
C ARG A 173 15.44 -9.12 -3.16
N ASP A 174 15.79 -8.76 -4.39
CA ASP A 174 16.55 -7.55 -4.71
C ASP A 174 16.17 -7.10 -6.11
N SER A 175 15.63 -5.88 -6.22
CA SER A 175 15.17 -5.33 -7.51
C SER A 175 16.26 -5.17 -8.57
N ARG A 176 17.54 -5.20 -8.18
CA ARG A 176 18.67 -5.20 -9.12
C ARG A 176 18.82 -6.54 -9.85
N GLN A 177 18.30 -7.60 -9.26
CA GLN A 177 18.40 -8.96 -9.79
C GLN A 177 17.20 -9.34 -10.64
N PHE A 178 16.14 -8.52 -10.70
CA PHE A 178 14.95 -8.81 -11.49
C PHE A 178 15.28 -9.03 -12.96
N ASP A 179 14.39 -9.71 -13.67
CA ASP A 179 14.41 -9.72 -15.13
C ASP A 179 14.50 -8.29 -15.66
N SER A 180 15.32 -8.10 -16.70
CA SER A 180 15.61 -6.78 -17.27
C SER A 180 14.35 -6.01 -17.68
N THR A 181 13.31 -6.70 -18.16
CA THR A 181 12.04 -6.09 -18.53
C THR A 181 11.31 -5.57 -17.30
N VAL A 182 11.27 -6.37 -16.23
CA VAL A 182 10.64 -6.00 -14.96
C VAL A 182 11.39 -4.85 -14.30
N GLN A 183 12.72 -4.89 -14.31
CA GLN A 183 13.55 -3.80 -13.83
C GLN A 183 13.30 -2.51 -14.61
N ASN A 184 13.29 -2.57 -15.95
CA ASN A 184 13.00 -1.42 -16.80
C ASN A 184 11.62 -0.83 -16.52
N ASN A 185 10.59 -1.67 -16.36
CA ASN A 185 9.24 -1.23 -16.03
C ASN A 185 9.16 -0.60 -14.64
N LEU A 186 9.84 -1.17 -13.64
CA LEU A 186 9.95 -0.60 -12.32
C LEU A 186 10.59 0.80 -12.36
N MET A 187 11.69 0.94 -13.09
CA MET A 187 12.44 2.21 -13.19
C MET A 187 11.73 3.29 -14.01
N ARG A 188 10.70 2.95 -14.80
CA ARG A 188 9.84 3.92 -15.51
C ARG A 188 8.79 4.57 -14.61
N GLN A 189 8.51 4.01 -13.43
CA GLN A 189 7.57 4.61 -12.49
C GLN A 189 8.13 5.93 -11.89
N GLN A 190 7.25 6.85 -11.51
CA GLN A 190 7.67 8.14 -10.98
C GLN A 190 8.50 7.99 -9.70
N TRP A 191 9.57 8.77 -9.60
CA TRP A 191 10.53 8.77 -8.48
C TRP A 191 11.38 7.50 -8.34
N ALA A 192 11.35 6.56 -9.29
CA ALA A 192 12.04 5.27 -9.13
C ALA A 192 13.55 5.39 -8.88
N ALA A 193 14.23 6.23 -9.66
CA ALA A 193 15.67 6.49 -9.50
C ALA A 193 16.03 7.03 -8.11
N GLU A 194 15.12 7.73 -7.45
CA GLU A 194 15.31 8.30 -6.12
C GLU A 194 14.97 7.30 -5.01
N VAL A 195 13.87 6.55 -5.19
CA VAL A 195 13.25 5.75 -4.12
C VAL A 195 13.77 4.33 -4.08
N VAL A 196 13.90 3.66 -5.23
CA VAL A 196 14.29 2.24 -5.28
C VAL A 196 15.59 2.00 -4.52
N PRO A 197 16.68 2.77 -4.69
CA PRO A 197 17.94 2.52 -3.98
C PRO A 197 17.89 2.67 -2.45
N LYS A 198 16.81 3.25 -1.90
CA LYS A 198 16.68 3.59 -0.47
C LYS A 198 15.53 2.89 0.24
N CYS A 199 14.62 2.26 -0.52
CA CYS A 199 13.41 1.65 0.02
C CYS A 199 13.52 0.12 0.06
N PRO A 200 13.22 -0.54 1.20
CA PRO A 200 12.92 0.06 2.51
C PRO A 200 14.20 0.56 3.22
N VAL A 201 14.07 1.46 4.20
CA VAL A 201 15.16 1.84 5.11
C VAL A 201 15.14 0.97 6.37
N TYR A 202 16.29 0.88 7.03
CA TYR A 202 16.37 0.27 8.35
C TYR A 202 16.03 1.28 9.46
N ILE A 203 15.00 1.00 10.25
CA ILE A 203 14.64 1.81 11.43
C ILE A 203 14.79 1.02 12.71
N GLU A 204 14.96 1.73 13.82
CA GLU A 204 14.89 1.16 15.15
C GLU A 204 13.51 0.51 15.38
N ALA A 205 13.52 -0.81 15.62
CA ALA A 205 12.33 -1.54 16.01
C ALA A 205 12.32 -1.71 17.53
N SER A 206 11.18 -1.43 18.17
CA SER A 206 11.00 -1.78 19.57
C SER A 206 10.97 -3.31 19.73
N ALA A 207 11.60 -3.81 20.79
CA ALA A 207 11.49 -5.22 21.16
C ALA A 207 10.08 -5.58 21.65
N ASN A 208 9.30 -4.58 22.07
CA ASN A 208 7.90 -4.76 22.42
C ASN A 208 7.03 -4.63 21.17
N MET A 209 6.31 -5.69 20.82
CA MET A 209 5.38 -5.67 19.69
C MET A 209 4.28 -4.62 19.86
N ASP A 210 3.99 -4.12 21.06
CA ASP A 210 3.01 -3.03 21.27
C ASP A 210 3.56 -1.63 21.02
N ASP A 211 4.87 -1.48 20.88
CA ASP A 211 5.55 -0.21 20.69
C ASP A 211 6.11 -0.15 19.26
N ALA A 212 5.87 0.97 18.57
CA ALA A 212 6.37 1.15 17.22
C ALA A 212 7.87 1.46 17.20
N GLY A 213 8.43 1.96 18.31
CA GLY A 213 9.78 2.50 18.39
C GLY A 213 9.83 3.98 17.97
N SER A 214 11.05 4.49 17.80
CA SER A 214 11.28 5.92 17.51
C SER A 214 11.09 6.29 16.04
N GLY A 215 11.10 5.30 15.13
CA GLY A 215 11.08 5.52 13.68
C GLY A 215 12.38 6.13 13.14
N LYS A 216 13.41 6.30 13.98
CA LYS A 216 14.68 6.86 13.55
C LYS A 216 15.46 5.81 12.74
N PRO A 217 16.10 6.21 11.63
CA PRO A 217 17.09 5.37 10.97
C PRO A 217 18.20 5.01 11.95
N ILE A 218 18.67 3.76 11.89
CA ILE A 218 19.84 3.35 12.67
C ILE A 218 21.11 3.90 12.00
N ALA A 219 22.09 4.33 12.81
CA ALA A 219 23.29 5.07 12.40
C ALA A 219 24.09 4.44 11.24
N PRO A 220 24.94 5.24 10.54
CA PRO A 220 25.80 4.76 9.44
C PRO A 220 26.65 3.54 9.87
N GLY A 221 26.59 2.45 9.11
CA GLY A 221 27.28 1.17 9.39
C GLY A 221 26.37 -0.04 9.64
N SER A 222 25.06 0.17 9.66
CA SER A 222 24.03 -0.89 9.73
C SER A 222 23.82 -1.58 8.37
N PRO A 223 23.34 -2.86 8.32
CA PRO A 223 23.08 -3.55 7.05
C PRO A 223 22.10 -2.73 6.18
N SER A 224 22.56 -2.34 5.00
CA SER A 224 21.86 -1.43 4.08
C SER A 224 20.54 -2.02 3.59
N TYR A 225 19.44 -1.28 3.66
CA TYR A 225 18.21 -1.63 2.92
C TYR A 225 17.82 -0.55 1.91
N GLY A 226 17.30 -1.04 0.81
CA GLY A 226 17.08 -0.36 -0.45
C GLY A 226 17.09 -1.43 -1.53
N TYR A 227 16.38 -1.25 -2.63
CA TYR A 227 16.11 -2.26 -3.67
C TYR A 227 15.06 -3.31 -3.27
N PHE A 228 14.11 -2.95 -2.39
CA PHE A 228 13.01 -3.82 -1.91
C PHE A 228 13.48 -5.10 -1.21
N GLN A 229 14.59 -4.99 -0.50
CA GLN A 229 15.18 -6.11 0.22
C GLN A 229 14.39 -6.47 1.48
N TRP A 230 14.56 -7.72 1.90
CA TRP A 230 13.93 -8.30 3.07
C TRP A 230 14.26 -7.56 4.37
N THR A 231 13.24 -7.26 5.18
CA THR A 231 13.41 -6.64 6.51
C THR A 231 12.91 -7.54 7.64
N PRO A 232 13.34 -7.30 8.89
CA PRO A 232 12.82 -8.04 10.06
C PRO A 232 11.31 -7.92 10.25
N ARG A 233 10.70 -6.79 9.86
CA ARG A 233 9.24 -6.59 9.97
C ARG A 233 8.50 -7.37 8.89
N VAL A 234 9.01 -7.41 7.65
CA VAL A 234 8.47 -8.30 6.62
C VAL A 234 8.54 -9.76 7.10
N ALA A 235 9.68 -10.19 7.66
CA ALA A 235 9.83 -11.53 8.23
C ALA A 235 8.74 -11.85 9.25
N SER A 236 8.62 -11.01 10.27
CA SER A 236 7.62 -11.17 11.34
C SER A 236 6.20 -11.15 10.78
N GLY A 237 5.93 -10.30 9.80
CA GLY A 237 4.63 -10.18 9.14
C GLY A 237 4.21 -11.48 8.45
N PHE A 238 5.09 -12.12 7.70
CA PHE A 238 4.78 -13.37 6.98
C PHE A 238 4.87 -14.61 7.87
N ASP A 239 5.65 -14.59 8.96
CA ASP A 239 5.56 -15.61 10.01
C ASP A 239 4.18 -15.61 10.69
N LEU A 240 3.56 -14.44 10.85
CA LEU A 240 2.19 -14.32 11.37
C LEU A 240 1.16 -14.84 10.36
N VAL A 241 1.38 -14.63 9.06
CA VAL A 241 0.52 -15.22 8.00
C VAL A 241 0.58 -16.75 8.07
N LYS A 242 1.78 -17.33 8.12
CA LYS A 242 1.96 -18.78 8.27
C LYS A 242 1.24 -19.33 9.50
N GLN A 243 1.46 -18.73 10.67
CA GLN A 243 0.78 -19.13 11.90
C GLN A 243 -0.75 -18.98 11.81
N TRP A 244 -1.25 -17.99 11.07
CA TRP A 244 -2.67 -17.76 10.85
C TRP A 244 -3.29 -18.85 9.97
N GLU A 245 -2.56 -19.33 8.96
CA GLU A 245 -2.97 -20.42 8.08
C GLU A 245 -2.95 -21.78 8.80
N GLU A 246 -1.97 -22.00 9.69
CA GLU A 246 -1.80 -23.27 10.42
C GLU A 246 -2.77 -23.43 11.63
N THR A 247 -3.27 -22.32 12.19
CA THR A 247 -4.13 -22.38 13.39
C THR A 247 -5.59 -22.68 13.04
N THR A 248 -6.19 -23.61 13.79
CA THR A 248 -7.64 -23.88 13.77
C THR A 248 -8.41 -23.13 14.87
N ASN A 249 -7.71 -22.49 15.80
CA ASN A 249 -8.33 -21.71 16.88
C ASN A 249 -8.70 -20.31 16.39
N GLU A 250 -10.00 -20.03 16.29
CA GLU A 250 -10.53 -18.76 15.77
C GLU A 250 -10.11 -17.51 16.58
N LYS A 251 -10.01 -17.61 17.92
CA LYS A 251 -9.54 -16.48 18.75
C LYS A 251 -8.08 -16.18 18.47
N LYS A 252 -7.25 -17.22 18.37
CA LYS A 252 -5.83 -17.10 18.02
C LYS A 252 -5.69 -16.56 16.58
N LYS A 253 -6.51 -17.04 15.66
CA LYS A 253 -6.57 -16.57 14.26
C LYS A 253 -6.88 -15.08 14.17
N ALA A 254 -7.87 -14.59 14.93
CA ALA A 254 -8.16 -13.15 15.03
C ALA A 254 -6.99 -12.35 15.60
N SER A 255 -6.35 -12.83 16.67
CA SER A 255 -5.17 -12.16 17.26
C SER A 255 -3.98 -12.10 16.30
N LEU A 256 -3.68 -13.19 15.59
CA LEU A 256 -2.61 -13.23 14.60
C LEU A 256 -2.88 -12.26 13.45
N ALA A 257 -4.13 -12.15 13.00
CA ALA A 257 -4.53 -11.19 11.97
C ALA A 257 -4.27 -9.74 12.42
N PHE A 258 -4.63 -9.39 13.66
CA PHE A 258 -4.35 -8.04 14.19
C PHE A 258 -2.85 -7.77 14.34
N ASN A 259 -2.08 -8.76 14.81
CA ASN A 259 -0.62 -8.63 14.92
C ASN A 259 0.02 -8.45 13.55
N HIS A 260 -0.43 -9.20 12.53
CA HIS A 260 0.04 -9.04 11.16
C HIS A 260 -0.24 -7.62 10.65
N LEU A 261 -1.45 -7.11 10.85
CA LEU A 261 -1.80 -5.72 10.52
C LEU A 261 -0.85 -4.73 11.19
N TRP A 262 -0.59 -4.90 12.49
CA TRP A 262 0.26 -3.97 13.22
C TRP A 262 1.73 -4.01 12.76
N VAL A 263 2.30 -5.19 12.56
CA VAL A 263 3.70 -5.34 12.10
C VAL A 263 3.88 -4.78 10.69
N MET A 264 2.95 -5.07 9.78
CA MET A 264 3.03 -4.53 8.41
C MET A 264 2.77 -3.02 8.37
N ALA A 265 1.95 -2.48 9.28
CA ALA A 265 1.82 -1.03 9.43
C ALA A 265 3.16 -0.39 9.82
N GLN A 266 3.91 -1.01 10.75
CA GLN A 266 5.21 -0.50 11.15
C GLN A 266 6.22 -0.54 10.01
N HIS A 267 6.19 -1.59 9.18
CA HIS A 267 7.00 -1.68 7.96
C HIS A 267 6.66 -0.54 6.98
N GLU A 268 5.40 -0.42 6.55
CA GLU A 268 5.04 0.62 5.58
C GLU A 268 5.25 2.03 6.15
N GLN A 269 4.84 2.30 7.39
CA GLN A 269 4.90 3.65 7.96
C GLN A 269 6.30 4.08 8.41
N GLY A 270 7.13 3.11 8.76
CA GLY A 270 8.46 3.33 9.31
C GLY A 270 9.58 3.06 8.32
N GLU A 271 9.64 1.82 7.83
CA GLU A 271 10.71 1.38 6.91
C GLU A 271 10.52 1.94 5.49
N VAL A 272 9.30 2.26 5.08
CA VAL A 272 9.06 2.87 3.75
C VAL A 272 8.80 4.37 3.84
N LEU A 273 7.73 4.78 4.54
CA LEU A 273 7.25 6.16 4.47
C LEU A 273 8.05 7.17 5.29
N GLN A 274 8.72 6.76 6.37
CA GLN A 274 9.38 7.71 7.26
C GLN A 274 10.46 8.49 6.51
N ASP A 275 11.40 7.81 5.85
CA ASP A 275 12.44 8.50 5.10
C ASP A 275 11.93 9.10 3.78
N LEU A 276 10.98 8.40 3.14
CA LEU A 276 10.44 8.78 1.83
C LEU A 276 9.63 10.08 1.83
N ILE A 277 8.86 10.32 2.89
CA ILE A 277 7.93 11.45 3.01
C ILE A 277 8.17 12.24 4.29
N TYR A 278 8.21 11.56 5.44
CA TYR A 278 8.09 12.24 6.73
C TYR A 278 9.40 12.81 7.26
N ASN A 279 10.55 12.45 6.67
CA ASN A 279 11.86 13.07 6.90
C ASN A 279 12.26 14.07 5.79
N ASP A 280 11.46 14.18 4.72
CA ASP A 280 11.74 15.12 3.64
C ASP A 280 11.56 16.55 4.17
N LYS A 281 12.68 17.29 4.25
CA LYS A 281 12.71 18.65 4.79
C LYS A 281 11.80 19.62 4.04
N ALA A 282 11.60 19.43 2.73
CA ALA A 282 10.70 20.26 1.94
C ALA A 282 9.23 19.93 2.25
N PHE A 283 8.90 18.66 2.44
CA PHE A 283 7.59 18.22 2.89
C PHE A 283 7.28 18.71 4.32
N ILE A 284 8.19 18.48 5.27
CA ILE A 284 8.06 18.93 6.67
C ILE A 284 7.94 20.45 6.76
N ARG A 285 8.80 21.21 6.08
CA ARG A 285 8.76 22.68 6.11
C ARG A 285 7.40 23.21 5.65
N ARG A 286 6.75 22.54 4.69
CA ARG A 286 5.41 22.92 4.22
C ARG A 286 4.30 22.47 5.18
N LEU A 287 4.40 21.28 5.79
CA LEU A 287 3.50 20.88 6.89
C LEU A 287 3.59 21.84 8.08
N GLN A 288 4.79 22.33 8.41
CA GLN A 288 5.01 23.30 9.47
C GLN A 288 4.42 24.67 9.14
N VAL A 289 4.60 25.17 7.90
CA VAL A 289 3.94 26.40 7.44
C VAL A 289 2.41 26.24 7.48
N GLN A 290 1.89 25.09 7.09
CA GLN A 290 0.46 24.76 7.17
C GLN A 290 -0.06 24.77 8.63
N ARG A 291 0.71 24.27 9.61
CA ARG A 291 0.37 24.37 11.04
C ARG A 291 0.49 25.78 11.59
N PHE A 292 1.56 26.51 11.26
CA PHE A 292 1.77 27.88 11.72
C PHE A 292 0.69 28.83 11.17
N SER A 293 0.22 28.61 9.94
CA SER A 293 -0.91 29.35 9.36
C SER A 293 -2.23 29.10 10.09
N GLY A 294 -2.36 27.97 10.80
CA GLY A 294 -3.49 27.66 11.68
C GLY A 294 -3.28 28.00 13.16
N ALA A 295 -2.03 28.26 13.60
CA ALA A 295 -1.67 28.54 14.99
C ALA A 295 -1.61 30.04 15.34
N VAL A 296 -1.77 30.96 14.38
CA VAL A 296 -1.96 32.40 14.65
C VAL A 296 -3.40 32.72 15.13
N THR A 297 -3.96 31.87 15.99
CA THR A 297 -5.20 32.15 16.72
C THR A 297 -4.90 32.05 18.20
N ASP A 298 -4.10 33.00 18.68
CA ASP A 298 -4.00 33.36 20.09
C ASP A 298 -5.28 34.15 20.46
N PRO A 299 -6.08 33.74 21.47
CA PRO A 299 -7.33 34.40 21.85
C PRO A 299 -7.18 35.88 22.26
N ASP A 300 -5.99 36.32 22.64
CA ASP A 300 -5.78 37.66 23.23
C ASP A 300 -5.43 38.78 22.22
N GLN A 301 -5.43 38.52 20.91
CA GLN A 301 -5.13 39.54 19.88
C GLN A 301 -6.23 39.76 18.82
N TRP A 302 -7.49 39.61 19.25
CA TRP A 302 -8.71 39.57 18.43
C TRP A 302 -9.13 40.86 17.66
N TRP A 303 -8.37 41.97 17.68
CA TRP A 303 -8.80 43.25 17.05
C TRP A 303 -8.12 43.63 15.73
N ASN A 304 -7.02 43.01 15.30
CA ASN A 304 -6.31 43.49 14.10
C ASN A 304 -5.95 42.36 13.12
N TYR A 305 -6.95 41.88 12.36
CA TYR A 305 -6.92 41.49 10.92
C TYR A 305 -8.05 40.47 10.61
N PRO A 306 -8.77 40.59 9.46
CA PRO A 306 -9.88 39.71 9.15
C PRO A 306 -9.38 38.43 8.46
N LEU A 307 -8.99 37.40 9.23
CA LEU A 307 -8.64 36.08 8.70
C LEU A 307 -9.26 34.94 9.53
N HIS A 308 -10.59 34.86 9.51
CA HIS A 308 -11.35 33.66 9.86
C HIS A 308 -11.73 32.94 8.56
N PRO A 309 -10.90 32.04 7.98
CA PRO A 309 -11.22 30.59 8.01
C PRO A 309 -10.04 29.63 7.58
N PHE A 310 -8.94 29.48 8.31
CA PHE A 310 -7.85 28.57 7.87
C PHE A 310 -8.00 27.09 8.28
N ASN A 311 -8.81 26.77 9.31
CA ASN A 311 -9.09 25.36 9.69
C ASN A 311 -10.01 24.61 8.70
N ALA A 312 -10.62 25.31 7.73
CA ALA A 312 -11.46 24.72 6.68
C ALA A 312 -10.64 24.26 5.45
N MET A 313 -9.32 24.48 5.45
CA MET A 313 -8.48 24.37 4.24
C MET A 313 -7.76 23.02 4.06
N ILE A 314 -7.86 22.10 5.02
CA ILE A 314 -7.25 20.77 4.96
C ILE A 314 -8.38 19.74 5.10
N PRO A 315 -8.50 18.75 4.19
CA PRO A 315 -9.41 17.64 4.42
C PRO A 315 -9.09 17.02 5.79
N PRO A 316 -10.10 16.75 6.63
CA PRO A 316 -9.86 16.15 7.94
C PRO A 316 -9.05 14.87 7.75
N LEU A 317 -7.96 14.72 8.50
CA LEU A 317 -7.19 13.47 8.52
C LEU A 317 -8.06 12.41 9.22
N GLN A 318 -8.80 11.67 8.42
CA GLN A 318 -9.76 10.67 8.85
C GLN A 318 -9.56 9.39 8.06
N LEU A 319 -9.96 8.26 8.62
CA LEU A 319 -10.07 7.00 7.90
C LEU A 319 -11.51 6.52 7.98
N SER A 320 -12.16 6.44 6.82
CA SER A 320 -13.54 6.01 6.67
C SER A 320 -13.62 4.55 6.24
N PHE A 321 -14.27 3.71 7.04
CA PHE A 321 -14.50 2.27 6.81
C PHE A 321 -15.73 1.98 5.96
N VAL A 322 -16.03 2.86 5.01
CA VAL A 322 -17.03 2.64 3.96
C VAL A 322 -16.37 2.72 2.57
N SER A 323 -17.02 2.22 1.54
CA SER A 323 -16.57 2.29 0.15
C SER A 323 -16.69 3.71 -0.41
N LYS A 324 -17.58 4.54 0.12
CA LYS A 324 -17.61 5.97 -0.21
C LYS A 324 -16.37 6.70 0.35
N ASN A 325 -16.09 7.89 -0.18
CA ASN A 325 -14.97 8.71 0.26
C ASN A 325 -15.06 9.02 1.76
N GLU A 326 -16.25 9.35 2.27
CA GLU A 326 -16.46 9.77 3.66
C GLU A 326 -17.76 9.21 4.22
N THR A 327 -17.88 9.25 5.55
CA THR A 327 -19.12 8.96 6.29
C THR A 327 -19.20 9.89 7.50
N SER A 328 -20.40 10.36 7.81
CA SER A 328 -20.67 11.08 9.07
C SER A 328 -20.84 10.13 10.25
N ASP A 329 -21.03 8.83 10.01
CA ASP A 329 -21.19 7.83 11.05
C ASP A 329 -19.86 7.55 11.75
N MET A 330 -19.78 7.96 13.02
CA MET A 330 -18.59 7.79 13.84
C MET A 330 -18.28 6.32 14.17
N GLN A 331 -19.24 5.40 14.01
CA GLN A 331 -18.99 3.97 14.20
C GLN A 331 -18.04 3.41 13.13
N TYR A 332 -18.05 3.99 11.93
CA TYR A 332 -17.28 3.53 10.77
C TYR A 332 -16.18 4.52 10.38
N ARG A 333 -15.71 5.35 11.33
CA ARG A 333 -14.68 6.35 11.05
C ARG A 333 -13.72 6.51 12.21
N SER A 334 -12.42 6.54 11.90
CA SER A 334 -11.37 6.98 12.81
C SER A 334 -10.92 8.39 12.43
N ASN A 335 -10.91 9.33 13.38
CA ASN A 335 -10.37 10.67 13.16
C ASN A 335 -9.01 10.78 13.82
N ALA A 336 -8.06 11.45 13.16
CA ALA A 336 -6.82 11.82 13.80
C ALA A 336 -7.08 12.76 14.99
N PRO A 337 -6.31 12.63 16.09
CA PRO A 337 -6.29 13.64 17.15
C PRO A 337 -5.99 15.03 16.59
N LYS A 338 -6.59 16.07 17.18
CA LYS A 338 -6.45 17.47 16.69
C LYS A 338 -5.01 17.98 16.78
N ASP A 339 -4.25 17.47 17.73
CA ASP A 339 -2.87 17.79 18.05
C ASP A 339 -1.87 16.82 17.40
N LEU A 340 -2.33 15.88 16.56
CA LEU A 340 -1.45 14.91 15.90
C LEU A 340 -0.40 15.60 15.03
N ILE A 341 0.87 15.34 15.33
CA ILE A 341 1.99 15.66 14.48
C ILE A 341 2.24 14.49 13.53
N LEU A 342 1.81 14.59 12.28
CA LEU A 342 1.85 13.45 11.34
C LEU A 342 3.26 12.94 11.07
N GLU A 343 4.29 13.80 11.01
CA GLU A 343 5.69 13.39 10.82
C GLU A 343 6.32 12.76 12.06
N ASP A 344 5.73 12.97 13.24
CA ASP A 344 6.14 12.32 14.48
C ASP A 344 5.71 10.85 14.42
N TYR A 345 6.70 9.98 14.26
CA TYR A 345 6.47 8.55 14.07
C TYR A 345 5.71 7.92 15.24
N PRO A 346 6.10 8.10 16.52
CA PRO A 346 5.34 7.58 17.66
C PRO A 346 3.87 8.03 17.67
N GLN A 347 3.59 9.32 17.49
CA GLN A 347 2.21 9.82 17.51
C GLN A 347 1.39 9.27 16.33
N ARG A 348 1.96 9.26 15.12
CA ARG A 348 1.31 8.68 13.94
C ARG A 348 0.99 7.20 14.14
N MET A 349 1.95 6.44 14.65
CA MET A 349 1.77 5.01 14.89
C MET A 349 0.76 4.73 16.00
N ALA A 350 0.67 5.58 17.03
CA ALA A 350 -0.38 5.48 18.04
C ALA A 350 -1.79 5.62 17.42
N TRP A 351 -2.00 6.63 16.57
CA TRP A 351 -3.27 6.81 15.87
C TRP A 351 -3.58 5.65 14.91
N ILE A 352 -2.57 5.15 14.18
CA ILE A 352 -2.74 3.98 13.31
C ILE A 352 -3.09 2.73 14.11
N LYS A 353 -2.51 2.54 15.31
CA LYS A 353 -2.84 1.42 16.20
C LYS A 353 -4.31 1.46 16.59
N ASP A 354 -4.81 2.61 17.02
CA ASP A 354 -6.20 2.76 17.43
C ASP A 354 -7.18 2.60 16.26
N THR A 355 -6.79 3.11 15.09
CA THR A 355 -7.51 2.88 13.84
C THR A 355 -7.55 1.40 13.47
N GLY A 356 -6.43 0.68 13.64
CA GLY A 356 -6.34 -0.76 13.46
C GLY A 356 -7.22 -1.53 14.44
N LYS A 357 -7.30 -1.12 15.70
CA LYS A 357 -8.21 -1.73 16.69
C LYS A 357 -9.67 -1.57 16.29
N LEU A 358 -10.06 -0.38 15.80
CA LEU A 358 -11.42 -0.14 15.31
C LEU A 358 -11.72 -0.99 14.07
N PHE A 359 -10.82 -1.03 13.09
CA PHE A 359 -10.96 -1.91 11.92
C PHE A 359 -11.11 -3.38 12.35
N HIS A 360 -10.25 -3.85 13.25
CA HIS A 360 -10.31 -5.22 13.75
C HIS A 360 -11.64 -5.50 14.45
N PHE A 361 -12.08 -4.61 15.35
CA PHE A 361 -13.38 -4.71 16.00
C PHE A 361 -14.52 -4.82 14.99
N LEU A 362 -14.55 -3.96 13.97
CA LEU A 362 -15.58 -4.00 12.91
C LEU A 362 -15.50 -5.29 12.10
N MET A 363 -14.31 -5.78 11.76
CA MET A 363 -14.14 -7.06 11.08
C MET A 363 -14.61 -8.26 11.91
N GLN A 364 -14.57 -8.17 13.25
CA GLN A 364 -15.07 -9.21 14.15
C GLN A 364 -16.57 -9.11 14.41
N LYS A 365 -17.14 -7.90 14.46
CA LYS A 365 -18.54 -7.66 14.88
C LYS A 365 -19.50 -7.30 13.76
N LYS A 366 -18.98 -6.80 12.64
CA LYS A 366 -19.70 -6.31 11.46
C LYS A 366 -19.06 -6.87 10.18
N ARG A 367 -18.62 -8.13 10.22
CA ARG A 367 -17.82 -8.77 9.16
C ARG A 367 -18.47 -8.64 7.78
N GLU A 368 -19.74 -9.02 7.64
CA GLU A 368 -20.45 -8.98 6.36
C GLU A 368 -20.47 -7.57 5.76
N TYR A 369 -20.77 -6.57 6.60
CA TYR A 369 -20.74 -5.16 6.21
C TYR A 369 -19.35 -4.74 5.71
N MET A 370 -18.30 -5.01 6.50
CA MET A 370 -16.92 -4.67 6.14
C MET A 370 -16.46 -5.35 4.84
N LEU A 371 -16.85 -6.62 4.62
CA LEU A 371 -16.58 -7.33 3.38
C LEU A 371 -17.34 -6.71 2.20
N GLY A 372 -18.56 -6.24 2.41
CA GLY A 372 -19.32 -5.48 1.41
C GLY A 372 -18.62 -4.18 1.01
N GLU A 373 -18.12 -3.42 1.98
CA GLU A 373 -17.38 -2.18 1.72
C GLU A 373 -16.04 -2.44 1.00
N LEU A 374 -15.31 -3.49 1.39
CA LEU A 374 -14.09 -3.90 0.69
C LEU A 374 -14.37 -4.36 -0.75
N LYS A 375 -15.47 -5.07 -1.01
CA LYS A 375 -15.90 -5.40 -2.37
C LYS A 375 -16.22 -4.14 -3.19
N GLY A 376 -16.87 -3.16 -2.56
CA GLY A 376 -17.08 -1.84 -3.16
C GLY A 376 -15.77 -1.15 -3.56
N ILE A 377 -14.74 -1.23 -2.72
CA ILE A 377 -13.39 -0.71 -3.02
C ILE A 377 -12.71 -1.53 -4.13
N ALA A 378 -12.80 -2.86 -4.09
CA ALA A 378 -12.24 -3.75 -5.10
C ALA A 378 -12.77 -3.45 -6.51
N ALA A 379 -13.99 -2.93 -6.63
CA ALA A 379 -14.61 -2.52 -7.90
C ALA A 379 -14.16 -1.12 -8.41
N MET A 380 -13.45 -0.31 -7.61
CA MET A 380 -13.04 1.05 -8.02
C MET A 380 -11.94 1.08 -9.08
N GLY A 381 -11.12 0.03 -9.18
CA GLY A 381 -9.91 0.01 -10.01
C GLY A 381 -10.14 0.18 -11.52
N GLY A 382 -11.40 0.06 -11.99
CA GLY A 382 -11.79 0.32 -13.38
C GLY A 382 -12.33 1.71 -13.69
N ARG A 383 -12.60 2.55 -12.67
CA ARG A 383 -13.15 3.88 -12.90
C ARG A 383 -12.02 4.86 -13.24
N LEU A 384 -11.83 5.10 -14.53
CA LEU A 384 -10.88 6.11 -15.04
C LEU A 384 -11.38 7.55 -14.82
N LYS A 385 -12.68 7.73 -14.61
CA LYS A 385 -13.34 8.98 -14.19
C LYS A 385 -14.53 8.61 -13.30
N ASP A 386 -14.71 9.32 -12.20
CA ASP A 386 -16.06 9.58 -11.71
C ASP A 386 -16.57 10.77 -12.54
N ASP A 387 -17.84 10.71 -12.96
CA ASP A 387 -18.53 11.73 -13.77
C ASP A 387 -18.40 13.16 -13.21
#